data_AF-A0A1U7SYF7-F1
#
_entry.id   AF-A0A1U7SYF7-F1
#
_cell.length_a   1.000
_cell.length_b   1.000
_cell.length_c   1.000
_cell.angle_alpha   90.00
_cell.angle_beta   90.00
_cell.angle_gamma   90.00
#
_symmetry.space_group_name_H-M   'P 1'
#
loop_
_entity.id
_entity.type
_entity.pdbx_description
1 polymer ?
#
loop_
_entity_poly.entity_id
_entity_poly.type
_entity_poly.pdbx_seq_one_letter_code
_entity_poly.pdbx_strand_id
1 'polypeptide(L)'
;GGRGSGTESPSQASLGFPDWGSSYRVSVVETDYEDYALLYSQGSKSPDQDFRMATLYSRTQTPRAELKEKFTEFCKAQGFTEDTIVFLPQTGEGGPAHPGGGD
;
A
#
# COMPACT_ATOMS: atom_id res chain seq x y z
N GLY A 1 -13.40 27.69 16.29
CA GLY A 1 -11.93 27.79 16.30
C GLY A 1 -11.33 26.40 16.25
N GLY A 2 -10.25 26.23 15.46
CA GLY A 2 -9.32 25.08 15.42
C GLY A 2 -9.91 23.75 14.95
N ARG A 3 -9.79 23.35 13.66
CA ARG A 3 -8.63 22.64 13.06
C ARG A 3 -8.12 21.49 13.94
N GLY A 4 -8.75 20.32 13.81
CA GLY A 4 -8.10 19.05 14.11
C GLY A 4 -7.28 18.62 12.90
N SER A 5 -6.03 19.06 12.81
CA SER A 5 -5.04 18.42 11.94
C SER A 5 -4.63 17.13 12.65
N GLY A 6 -5.34 16.04 12.36
CA GLY A 6 -4.97 14.71 12.79
C GLY A 6 -3.68 14.29 12.08
N THR A 7 -2.53 14.65 12.63
CA THR A 7 -1.30 13.87 12.36
C THR A 7 -1.41 12.61 13.19
N GLU A 8 -2.21 11.65 12.71
CA GLU A 8 -2.27 10.31 13.26
C GLU A 8 -0.89 9.70 13.14
N SER A 9 -0.33 9.29 14.29
CA SER A 9 1.01 8.72 14.33
C SER A 9 1.05 7.47 13.45
N PRO A 10 2.11 7.28 12.63
CA PRO A 10 2.17 6.15 11.71
C PRO A 10 2.10 4.85 12.50
N SER A 11 0.97 4.16 12.39
CA SER A 11 0.76 2.88 13.05
C SER A 11 1.60 1.84 12.31
N GLN A 12 2.64 1.32 12.96
CA GLN A 12 3.52 0.29 12.41
C GLN A 12 3.09 -1.09 12.89
N ALA A 13 2.73 -1.97 11.97
CA ALA A 13 2.47 -3.37 12.23
C ALA A 13 3.61 -4.23 11.68
N SER A 14 4.12 -5.16 12.50
CA SER A 14 5.09 -6.17 12.04
C SER A 14 4.34 -7.46 11.74
N LEU A 15 4.35 -7.88 10.47
CA LEU A 15 3.79 -9.15 10.01
C LEU A 15 4.94 -10.12 9.71
N GLY A 16 5.02 -11.19 10.49
CA GLY A 16 5.93 -12.30 10.23
C GLY A 16 5.22 -13.38 9.42
N PHE A 17 5.73 -13.69 8.22
CA PHE A 17 5.22 -14.79 7.41
C PHE A 17 6.19 -15.97 7.51
N PRO A 18 5.84 -17.06 8.22
CA PRO A 18 6.74 -18.19 8.44
C PRO A 18 7.17 -18.86 7.13
N ASP A 19 6.32 -18.89 6.10
CA ASP A 19 6.62 -19.49 4.80
C ASP A 19 7.63 -18.71 3.95
N TRP A 20 7.85 -17.42 4.20
CA TRP A 20 8.77 -16.58 3.41
C TRP A 20 10.13 -16.35 4.09
N GLY A 21 10.27 -16.73 5.37
CA GLY A 21 11.50 -16.53 6.14
C GLY A 21 11.90 -15.06 6.30
N SER A 22 10.97 -14.11 6.13
CA SER A 22 11.24 -12.67 6.15
C SER A 22 10.26 -11.94 7.05
N SER A 23 10.77 -11.01 7.86
CA SER A 23 9.94 -10.09 8.63
C SER A 23 9.57 -8.91 7.74
N TYR A 24 8.28 -8.68 7.57
CA TYR A 24 7.76 -7.53 6.85
C TYR A 24 7.18 -6.54 7.85
N ARG A 25 7.61 -5.29 7.76
CA ARG A 25 7.05 -4.17 8.50
C ARG A 25 6.19 -3.38 7.57
N VAL A 26 4.91 -3.26 7.89
CA VAL A 26 3.96 -2.43 7.17
C VAL A 26 3.64 -1.25 8.05
N SER A 27 3.84 -0.04 7.55
CA SER A 27 3.51 1.20 8.26
C SER A 27 2.52 1.99 7.43
N VAL A 28 1.45 2.47 8.06
CA VAL A 28 0.58 3.46 7.43
C VAL A 28 1.29 4.80 7.52
N VAL A 29 1.72 5.32 6.38
CA VAL A 29 2.46 6.59 6.31
C VAL A 29 1.49 7.75 6.40
N GLU A 30 0.38 7.63 5.69
CA GLU A 30 -0.65 8.64 5.65
C GLU A 30 -1.96 7.98 5.27
N THR A 31 -3.05 8.42 5.89
CA THR A 31 -4.39 7.97 5.53
C THR A 31 -5.38 8.99 6.03
N ASP A 32 -6.51 9.08 5.32
CA ASP A 32 -7.65 9.87 5.76
C ASP A 32 -8.73 8.97 6.39
N TYR A 33 -8.50 7.64 6.44
CA TYR A 33 -9.43 6.58 6.83
C TYR A 33 -10.75 6.50 6.02
N GLU A 34 -11.17 7.58 5.39
CA GLU A 34 -12.42 7.70 4.64
C GLU A 34 -12.23 7.47 3.14
N ASP A 35 -11.17 8.03 2.56
CA ASP A 35 -10.94 8.05 1.10
C ASP A 35 -9.72 7.25 0.65
N TYR A 36 -8.60 7.35 1.37
CA TYR A 36 -7.33 6.73 0.95
C TYR A 36 -6.42 6.34 2.12
N ALA A 37 -5.50 5.42 1.83
CA ALA A 37 -4.41 5.05 2.71
C ALA A 37 -3.13 4.78 1.91
N LEU A 38 -2.06 5.47 2.27
CA LEU A 38 -0.70 5.24 1.83
C LEU A 38 0.01 4.34 2.85
N LEU A 39 0.36 3.15 2.41
CA LEU A 39 1.13 2.20 3.19
C LEU A 39 2.53 2.07 2.61
N TYR A 40 3.46 1.85 3.53
CA TYR A 40 4.83 1.56 3.19
C TYR A 40 5.27 0.30 3.90
N SER A 41 5.67 -0.66 3.10
CA SER A 41 6.06 -2.00 3.50
C SER A 41 7.54 -2.16 3.25
N GLN A 42 8.28 -2.55 4.27
CA GLN A 42 9.68 -2.87 4.16
C GLN A 42 9.93 -4.27 4.71
N GLY A 43 10.70 -5.07 3.98
CA GLY A 43 11.07 -6.42 4.38
C GLY A 43 12.58 -6.57 4.40
N SER A 44 13.09 -7.27 5.40
CA SER A 44 14.50 -7.68 5.44
C SER A 44 14.53 -9.16 5.11
N LYS A 45 14.82 -9.51 3.85
CA LYS A 45 14.95 -10.92 3.45
C LYS A 45 16.36 -11.46 3.69
N SER A 46 17.35 -10.58 3.61
CA SER A 46 18.78 -10.83 3.85
C SER A 46 19.46 -9.53 4.33
N PRO A 47 20.64 -9.56 4.97
CA PRO A 47 21.37 -8.35 5.37
C PRO A 47 21.72 -7.39 4.21
N ASP A 48 21.65 -7.87 2.97
CA ASP A 48 21.96 -7.11 1.75
C ASP A 48 20.70 -6.83 0.88
N GLN A 49 19.53 -7.32 1.28
CA GLN A 49 18.31 -7.21 0.47
C GLN A 49 17.20 -6.50 1.25
N ASP A 50 17.15 -5.18 1.06
CA ASP A 50 16.04 -4.34 1.47
C ASP A 50 14.89 -4.48 0.47
N PHE A 51 13.83 -5.17 0.87
CA PHE A 51 12.57 -5.10 0.16
C PHE A 51 11.84 -3.83 0.59
N ARG A 52 11.40 -3.01 -0.36
CA ARG A 52 10.62 -1.79 -0.10
C ARG A 52 9.46 -1.79 -1.08
N MET A 53 8.26 -1.49 -0.58
CA MET A 53 7.05 -1.45 -1.37
C MET A 53 6.13 -0.36 -0.85
N ALA A 54 5.70 0.53 -1.73
CA ALA A 54 4.69 1.54 -1.43
C ALA A 54 3.35 1.11 -2.02
N THR A 55 2.26 1.32 -1.30
CA THR A 55 0.91 0.94 -1.76
C THR A 55 -0.09 2.03 -1.43
N LEU A 56 -0.77 2.54 -2.46
CA LEU A 56 -1.92 3.43 -2.32
C LEU A 56 -3.21 2.60 -2.39
N TYR A 57 -3.94 2.54 -1.29
CA TYR A 57 -5.33 2.10 -1.30
C TYR A 57 -6.23 3.31 -1.45
N SER A 58 -7.19 3.22 -2.37
CA SER A 58 -8.32 4.16 -2.46
C SER A 58 -9.62 3.42 -2.24
N ARG A 59 -10.57 4.07 -1.57
CA ARG A 59 -11.92 3.54 -1.36
C ARG A 59 -12.75 3.59 -2.63
N THR A 60 -12.43 4.52 -3.52
CA THR A 60 -13.00 4.62 -4.87
C THR A 60 -12.11 3.89 -5.87
N GLN A 61 -12.71 3.32 -6.93
CA GLN A 61 -11.94 2.73 -8.02
C GLN A 61 -11.10 3.78 -8.75
N THR A 62 -11.59 5.02 -8.88
CA THR A 62 -10.93 6.15 -9.54
C THR A 62 -10.35 7.12 -8.50
N PRO A 63 -9.13 6.88 -7.96
CA PRO A 63 -8.49 7.87 -7.11
C PRO A 63 -8.30 9.18 -7.88
N ARG A 64 -8.50 10.30 -7.18
CA ARG A 64 -8.28 11.65 -7.73
C ARG A 64 -6.84 11.78 -8.22
N ALA A 65 -6.61 12.62 -9.24
CA ALA A 65 -5.27 12.87 -9.77
C ALA A 65 -4.30 13.29 -8.67
N GLU A 66 -4.75 14.14 -7.74
CA GLU A 66 -4.00 14.58 -6.56
C GLU A 66 -3.46 13.40 -5.73
N LEU A 67 -4.22 12.33 -5.54
CA LEU A 67 -3.78 11.14 -4.78
C LEU A 67 -2.72 10.35 -5.55
N LYS A 68 -2.85 10.27 -6.88
CA LYS A 68 -1.86 9.60 -7.75
C LYS A 68 -0.56 10.38 -7.77
N GLU A 69 -0.63 11.70 -7.85
CA GLU A 69 0.54 12.58 -7.76
C GLU A 69 1.22 12.42 -6.40
N LYS A 70 0.46 12.47 -5.31
CA LYS A 70 0.97 12.26 -3.95
C LYS A 70 1.65 10.91 -3.77
N PHE A 71 1.06 9.83 -4.29
CA PHE A 71 1.68 8.51 -4.29
C PHE A 71 2.98 8.49 -5.11
N THR A 72 2.98 9.15 -6.27
CA THR A 72 4.15 9.23 -7.15
C THR A 72 5.30 9.98 -6.47
N GLU A 73 5.00 11.12 -5.85
CA GLU A 73 5.97 11.89 -5.06
C GLU A 73 6.50 11.09 -3.87
N PHE A 74 5.62 10.37 -3.16
CA PHE A 74 6.02 9.49 -2.06
C PHE A 74 6.96 8.38 -2.54
N CYS A 75 6.63 7.71 -3.65
CA CYS A 75 7.47 6.70 -4.26
C CYS A 75 8.85 7.27 -4.66
N LYS A 76 8.88 8.43 -5.33
CA LYS A 76 10.13 9.12 -5.68
C LYS A 76 10.98 9.45 -4.44
N ALA A 77 10.35 9.93 -3.37
CA ALA A 77 11.03 10.23 -2.11
C ALA A 77 11.63 8.99 -1.42
N GLN A 78 11.03 7.81 -1.61
CA GLN A 78 11.58 6.53 -1.13
C GLN A 78 12.64 5.92 -2.07
N GLY A 79 12.89 6.54 -3.22
CA GLY A 79 13.87 6.09 -4.22
C GLY A 79 13.31 5.18 -5.30
N PHE A 80 11.98 5.04 -5.41
CA PHE A 80 11.37 4.37 -6.55
C PHE A 80 11.42 5.27 -7.80
N THR A 81 11.65 4.66 -8.95
CA THR A 81 11.58 5.35 -10.25
C THR A 81 10.16 5.29 -10.80
N GLU A 82 9.78 6.26 -11.65
CA GLU A 82 8.45 6.29 -12.28
C GLU A 82 8.09 5.00 -13.01
N ASP A 83 9.08 4.31 -13.57
CA ASP A 83 8.90 3.02 -14.25
C ASP A 83 8.43 1.90 -13.30
N THR A 84 8.83 1.96 -12.02
CA THR A 84 8.42 1.00 -10.99
C THR A 84 7.06 1.32 -10.36
N ILE A 85 6.53 2.53 -10.61
CA ILE A 85 5.27 2.99 -10.04
C ILE A 85 4.14 2.56 -10.99
N VAL A 86 3.52 1.43 -10.66
CA VAL A 86 2.43 0.86 -11.45
C VAL A 86 1.09 1.15 -10.79
N PHE A 87 0.17 1.75 -11.54
CA PHE A 87 -1.24 1.83 -11.15
C PHE A 87 -1.96 0.59 -11.65
N LEU A 88 -2.36 -0.28 -10.73
CA LEU A 88 -3.09 -1.50 -11.08
C LEU A 88 -4.39 -1.14 -11.83
N PRO A 89 -4.72 -1.86 -12.91
CA PRO A 89 -5.99 -1.69 -13.59
C PRO A 89 -7.12 -1.99 -12.60
N GLN A 90 -8.23 -1.27 -12.77
CA GLN A 90 -9.43 -1.44 -11.98
C GLN A 90 -10.08 -2.78 -12.35
N THR A 91 -9.60 -3.89 -11.77
CA THR A 91 -10.34 -5.14 -11.84
C THR A 91 -11.55 -5.00 -10.93
N GLY A 92 -12.62 -4.42 -11.47
CA GLY A 92 -13.95 -4.53 -10.89
C GLY A 92 -14.27 -6.01 -10.76
N GLU A 93 -14.62 -6.40 -9.53
CA GLU A 93 -15.09 -7.73 -9.17
C GLU A 93 -14.06 -8.86 -9.41
N GLY A 94 -13.68 -9.52 -8.33
CA GLY A 94 -13.45 -10.96 -8.43
C GLY A 94 -14.70 -11.55 -9.06
N GLY A 95 -14.60 -11.99 -10.32
CA GLY A 95 -15.59 -12.89 -10.90
C GLY A 95 -15.85 -14.02 -9.90
N PRO A 96 -17.10 -14.49 -9.78
CA PRO A 96 -17.50 -15.38 -8.71
C PRO A 96 -16.53 -16.55 -8.61
N ALA A 97 -16.00 -16.78 -7.40
CA ALA A 97 -15.34 -18.03 -7.07
C ALA A 97 -16.31 -19.15 -7.48
N HIS A 98 -16.02 -19.81 -8.61
CA HIS A 98 -16.88 -20.85 -9.15
C HIS A 98 -17.01 -21.95 -8.07
N PRO A 99 -18.18 -22.09 -7.42
CA PRO A 99 -18.38 -23.14 -6.45
C PRO A 99 -18.84 -24.37 -7.21
N GLY A 100 -18.11 -25.47 -7.09
CA GLY A 100 -18.63 -26.79 -7.44
C GLY A 100 -17.75 -27.55 -8.41
N GLY A 101 -16.91 -28.43 -7.84
CA GLY A 101 -16.67 -29.70 -8.48
C GLY A 101 -17.99 -30.45 -8.60
N GLY A 102 -18.22 -31.03 -9.77
CA GLY A 102 -19.37 -31.85 -10.08
C GLY A 102 -19.21 -32.47 -11.46
N ASP A 103 -18.49 -33.59 -11.53
CA ASP A 103 -18.98 -34.87 -12.04
C ASP A 103 -18.07 -35.99 -11.47
#